data_AF-A0A0Q9KGZ9-F1
#
_entry.id   AF-A0A0Q9KGZ9-F1
#
_cell.length_a   1.000
_cell.length_b   1.000
_cell.length_c   1.000
_cell.angle_alpha   90.00
_cell.angle_beta   90.00
_cell.angle_gamma   90.00
#
_symmetry.space_group_name_H-M   'P 1'
#
loop_
_entity.id
_entity.type
_entity.pdbx_description
1 polymer ?
#
loop_
_entity_poly.entity_id
_entity_poly.type
_entity_poly.pdbx_seq_one_letter_code
_entity_poly.pdbx_strand_id
1 'polypeptide(L)'
;MYQFAKHYGVMWIVFVLLVSIGALGVEILEGEKITTTEYYGLHNLGYMYFALIFLFIALPTSGLYFIIVLPLSILLRKGTYMMFCIRTVIITVMGAVEGNKLFHQHYSNFIEGYELNYLTAVIVFGMCGLAYSLIDGVLAKKAAWVML
;
A
#
# COMPACT_ATOMS: atom_id res chain seq x y z
N MET A 1 13.03 21.83 -10.08
CA MET A 1 11.58 21.65 -9.82
C MET A 1 10.96 20.52 -10.65
N TYR A 2 11.17 20.46 -11.97
CA TYR A 2 10.61 19.41 -12.85
C TYR A 2 10.99 17.97 -12.44
N GLN A 3 12.26 17.69 -12.15
CA GLN A 3 12.69 16.33 -11.76
C GLN A 3 12.15 15.89 -10.39
N PHE A 4 11.97 16.84 -9.46
CA PHE A 4 11.35 16.60 -8.17
C PHE A 4 9.89 16.17 -8.35
N ALA A 5 9.11 16.96 -9.09
CA ALA A 5 7.71 16.64 -9.38
C ALA A 5 7.57 15.31 -10.14
N LYS A 6 8.48 15.02 -11.08
CA LYS A 6 8.52 13.76 -11.80
C LYS A 6 8.75 12.56 -10.86
N HIS A 7 9.74 12.63 -9.98
CA HIS A 7 10.05 11.55 -9.03
C HIS A 7 8.85 11.22 -8.14
N TYR A 8 8.27 12.23 -7.48
CA TYR A 8 7.14 12.02 -6.58
C TYR A 8 5.82 11.73 -7.31
N GLY A 9 5.67 12.14 -8.58
CA GLY A 9 4.57 11.70 -9.42
C GLY A 9 4.67 10.21 -9.75
N VAL A 10 5.86 9.72 -10.10
CA VAL A 10 6.10 8.28 -10.33
C VAL A 10 5.89 7.48 -9.04
N MET A 11 6.40 7.96 -7.91
CA MET A 11 6.22 7.28 -6.62
C MET A 11 4.75 7.24 -6.18
N TRP A 12 3.94 8.24 -6.53
CA TRP A 12 2.49 8.19 -6.31
C TRP A 12 1.83 7.06 -7.12
N ILE A 13 2.21 6.90 -8.40
CA ILE A 13 1.72 5.79 -9.22
C ILE A 13 2.15 4.44 -8.61
N VAL A 14 3.41 4.33 -8.18
CA VAL A 14 3.92 3.11 -7.50
C VAL A 14 3.12 2.82 -6.23
N PHE A 15 2.79 3.84 -5.43
CA PHE A 15 1.97 3.70 -4.24
C PHE A 15 0.59 3.13 -4.56
N VAL A 16 -0.13 3.73 -5.52
CA VAL A 16 -1.47 3.28 -5.93
C VAL A 16 -1.44 1.83 -6.44
N LEU A 17 -0.42 1.47 -7.21
CA LEU A 17 -0.24 0.10 -7.70
C LEU A 17 0.02 -0.88 -6.55
N LEU A 18 0.91 -0.54 -5.62
CA LEU A 18 1.23 -1.40 -4.47
C LEU A 18 0.03 -1.59 -3.54
N VAL A 19 -0.77 -0.56 -3.31
CA VAL A 19 -2.03 -0.68 -2.55
C VAL A 19 -3.02 -1.59 -3.28
N SER A 20 -3.17 -1.42 -4.60
CA SER A 20 -4.04 -2.29 -5.40
C SER A 20 -3.60 -3.75 -5.36
N ILE A 21 -2.29 -4.01 -5.52
CA ILE A 21 -1.71 -5.36 -5.44
C ILE A 21 -1.87 -5.93 -4.04
N GLY A 22 -1.67 -5.12 -3.00
CA GLY A 22 -1.86 -5.55 -1.61
C GLY A 22 -3.30 -5.97 -1.33
N ALA A 23 -4.28 -5.14 -1.74
CA ALA A 23 -5.69 -5.46 -1.60
C ALA A 23 -6.09 -6.73 -2.36
N LEU A 24 -5.60 -6.88 -3.61
CA LEU A 24 -5.81 -8.11 -4.38
C LEU A 24 -5.17 -9.33 -3.72
N GLY A 25 -3.97 -9.19 -3.16
CA GLY A 25 -3.27 -10.27 -2.48
C GLY A 25 -4.05 -10.75 -1.25
N VAL A 26 -4.59 -9.84 -0.45
CA VAL A 26 -5.48 -10.19 0.67
C VAL A 26 -6.77 -10.84 0.17
N GLU A 27 -7.35 -10.34 -0.92
CA GLU A 27 -8.54 -10.95 -1.51
C GLU A 27 -8.33 -12.41 -1.93
N ILE A 28 -7.21 -12.70 -2.58
CA ILE A 28 -6.90 -14.07 -3.04
C ILE A 28 -6.66 -14.99 -1.83
N LEU A 29 -6.00 -14.49 -0.78
CA LEU A 29 -5.62 -15.31 0.38
C LEU A 29 -6.74 -15.48 1.41
N GLU A 30 -7.59 -14.48 1.59
CA GLU A 30 -8.64 -14.45 2.61
C GLU A 30 -10.04 -14.33 2.01
N GLY A 31 -10.22 -13.47 1.00
CA GLY A 31 -11.52 -13.25 0.34
C GLY A 31 -12.09 -14.48 -0.37
N GLU A 32 -11.25 -15.36 -0.93
CA GLU A 32 -11.71 -16.62 -1.57
C GLU A 32 -12.38 -17.59 -0.60
N LYS A 33 -12.14 -17.47 0.71
CA LYS A 33 -12.78 -18.31 1.72
C LYS A 33 -14.26 -17.99 1.86
N ILE A 34 -14.68 -16.77 1.50
CA ILE A 34 -16.05 -16.29 1.67
C ILE A 34 -16.89 -16.76 0.49
N THR A 35 -17.83 -17.66 0.77
CA THR A 35 -18.65 -18.32 -0.27
C THR A 35 -20.09 -17.79 -0.35
N THR A 36 -20.44 -16.75 0.42
CA THR A 36 -21.77 -16.13 0.32
C THR A 36 -21.88 -15.27 -0.94
N THR A 37 -23.09 -15.14 -1.48
CA THR A 37 -23.38 -14.22 -2.59
C THR A 37 -23.47 -12.75 -2.15
N GLU A 38 -23.57 -12.49 -0.85
CA GLU A 38 -23.59 -11.14 -0.26
C GLU A 38 -22.21 -10.48 -0.30
N TYR A 39 -21.16 -11.28 -0.39
CA TYR A 39 -19.79 -10.79 -0.44
C TYR A 39 -19.41 -10.35 -1.86
N TYR A 40 -19.25 -9.05 -2.07
CA TYR A 40 -18.86 -8.48 -3.36
C TYR A 40 -17.34 -8.57 -3.63
N GLY A 41 -16.77 -9.76 -3.45
CA GLY A 41 -15.36 -10.06 -3.68
C GLY A 41 -15.03 -10.52 -5.10
N LEU A 42 -13.77 -10.92 -5.29
CA LEU A 42 -13.27 -11.45 -6.56
C LEU A 42 -14.05 -12.69 -7.02
N HIS A 43 -14.45 -13.55 -6.09
CA HIS A 43 -15.22 -14.76 -6.39
C HIS A 43 -16.55 -14.45 -7.10
N ASN A 44 -17.28 -13.44 -6.62
CA ASN A 44 -18.63 -13.11 -7.11
C ASN A 44 -18.62 -12.05 -8.23
N LEU A 45 -17.68 -11.12 -8.20
CA LEU A 45 -17.60 -10.03 -9.19
C LEU A 45 -16.58 -10.26 -10.30
N GLY A 46 -15.71 -11.26 -10.18
CA GLY A 46 -14.64 -11.54 -11.13
C GLY A 46 -13.79 -10.29 -11.41
N TYR A 47 -13.51 -10.02 -12.68
CA TYR A 47 -12.66 -8.90 -13.08
C TYR A 47 -13.21 -7.50 -12.74
N MET A 48 -14.49 -7.38 -12.42
CA MET A 48 -15.05 -6.08 -11.98
C MET A 48 -14.49 -5.67 -10.61
N TYR A 49 -14.04 -6.64 -9.80
CA TYR A 49 -13.46 -6.38 -8.49
C TYR A 49 -12.18 -5.53 -8.57
N PHE A 50 -11.40 -5.62 -9.66
CA PHE A 50 -10.22 -4.76 -9.85
C PHE A 50 -10.59 -3.27 -9.91
N ALA A 51 -11.72 -2.95 -10.54
CA ALA A 51 -12.21 -1.57 -10.58
C ALA A 51 -12.65 -1.10 -9.18
N LEU A 52 -13.23 -1.99 -8.37
CA LEU A 52 -13.62 -1.67 -6.99
C LEU A 52 -12.40 -1.41 -6.10
N ILE A 53 -11.38 -2.28 -6.17
CA ILE A 53 -10.10 -2.06 -5.47
C ILE A 53 -9.54 -0.70 -5.85
N PHE A 54 -9.48 -0.41 -7.15
CA PHE A 54 -8.89 0.84 -7.62
C PHE A 54 -9.67 2.06 -7.13
N LEU A 55 -10.99 2.08 -7.31
CA LEU A 55 -11.83 3.25 -7.02
C LEU A 55 -12.12 3.45 -5.53
N PHE A 56 -12.29 2.38 -4.76
CA PHE A 56 -12.74 2.46 -3.36
C PHE A 56 -11.64 2.18 -2.34
N ILE A 57 -10.52 1.60 -2.75
CA ILE A 57 -9.37 1.35 -1.86
C ILE A 57 -8.19 2.21 -2.30
N ALA A 58 -7.61 1.94 -3.47
CA ALA A 58 -6.34 2.53 -3.86
C ALA A 58 -6.39 4.07 -4.03
N LEU A 59 -7.44 4.57 -4.70
CA LEU A 59 -7.58 6.00 -4.98
C LEU A 59 -7.90 6.82 -3.70
N PRO A 60 -8.80 6.37 -2.79
CA PRO A 60 -8.99 7.01 -1.49
C PRO A 60 -7.74 6.96 -0.61
N THR A 61 -7.07 5.81 -0.52
CA THR A 61 -5.82 5.66 0.26
C THR A 61 -4.70 6.54 -0.31
N SER A 62 -4.76 6.91 -1.60
CA SER A 62 -3.81 7.85 -2.20
C SER A 62 -3.83 9.25 -1.56
N GLY A 63 -4.87 9.62 -0.83
CA GLY A 63 -4.85 10.83 0.02
C GLY A 63 -3.75 10.76 1.09
N LEU A 64 -3.53 9.58 1.68
CA LEU A 64 -2.46 9.35 2.67
C LEU A 64 -1.07 9.52 2.05
N TYR A 65 -0.94 9.26 0.75
CA TYR A 65 0.31 9.51 0.05
C TYR A 65 0.70 10.99 0.14
N PHE A 66 -0.21 11.89 -0.22
CA PHE A 66 0.09 13.33 -0.23
C PHE A 66 0.24 13.92 1.17
N ILE A 67 -0.52 13.42 2.14
CA ILE A 67 -0.53 13.96 3.50
C ILE A 67 0.61 13.43 4.35
N ILE A 68 1.00 12.15 4.18
CA ILE A 68 1.94 11.49 5.09
C ILE A 68 3.17 10.98 4.34
N VAL A 69 2.98 10.12 3.34
CA VAL A 69 4.11 9.41 2.70
C VAL A 69 5.05 10.38 1.98
N LEU A 70 4.50 11.36 1.27
CA LEU A 70 5.26 12.35 0.52
C LEU A 70 6.05 13.28 1.46
N PRO A 71 5.46 13.95 2.47
CA PRO A 71 6.21 14.73 3.45
C PRO A 71 7.29 13.92 4.16
N LEU A 72 6.98 12.69 4.58
CA LEU A 72 7.94 11.80 5.22
C LEU A 72 9.11 11.44 4.29
N SER A 73 8.79 11.15 3.02
CA SER A 73 9.79 10.82 2.01
C SER A 73 10.72 11.99 1.72
N ILE A 74 10.22 13.22 1.73
CA ILE A 74 11.00 14.45 1.57
C ILE A 74 11.86 14.72 2.82
N LEU A 75 11.26 14.65 4.01
CA LEU A 75 11.91 14.95 5.29
C LEU A 75 13.10 14.03 5.54
N LEU A 76 12.91 12.73 5.34
CA LEU A 76 13.93 11.70 5.61
C LEU A 76 14.83 11.42 4.40
N ARG A 77 14.75 12.25 3.34
CA ARG A 77 15.62 12.12 2.15
C ARG A 77 17.03 12.63 2.37
N LYS A 78 17.19 13.70 3.17
CA LYS A 78 18.45 14.45 3.34
C LYS A 78 19.46 13.75 4.26
N GLY A 79 19.39 12.43 4.36
CA GLY A 79 20.01 11.67 5.43
C GLY A 79 21.08 10.68 5.02
N THR A 80 21.94 10.37 5.99
CA THR A 80 22.80 9.19 5.99
C THR A 80 21.98 7.90 5.83
N TYR A 81 22.65 6.79 5.55
CA TYR A 81 22.06 5.44 5.46
C TYR A 81 21.04 5.14 6.58
N MET A 82 21.30 5.63 7.80
CA MET A 82 20.42 5.46 8.95
C MET A 82 19.02 6.08 8.76
N MET A 83 18.90 7.26 8.14
CA MET A 83 17.59 7.88 7.91
C MET A 83 16.78 7.12 6.85
N PHE A 84 17.46 6.53 5.86
CA PHE A 84 16.82 5.63 4.90
C PHE A 84 16.25 4.38 5.58
N CYS A 85 17.01 3.77 6.51
CA CYS A 85 16.53 2.64 7.30
C CYS A 85 15.33 3.03 8.16
N ILE A 86 15.41 4.15 8.88
CA ILE A 86 14.31 4.65 9.74
C ILE A 86 13.04 4.88 8.91
N ARG A 87 13.16 5.59 7.79
CA ARG A 87 12.04 5.82 6.87
C ARG A 87 11.41 4.50 6.39
N THR A 88 12.24 3.53 6.05
CA THR A 88 11.79 2.22 5.59
C THR A 88 10.97 1.52 6.66
N VAL A 89 11.46 1.47 7.89
CA VAL A 89 10.72 0.89 9.02
C VAL A 89 9.40 1.62 9.24
N ILE A 90 9.39 2.95 9.23
CA ILE A 90 8.15 3.74 9.42
C ILE A 90 7.13 3.41 8.33
N ILE A 91 7.51 3.46 7.05
CA ILE A 91 6.59 3.19 5.94
C ILE A 91 6.09 1.73 5.97
N THR A 92 6.95 0.77 6.32
CA THR A 92 6.55 -0.64 6.49
C THR A 92 5.52 -0.79 7.61
N VAL A 93 5.77 -0.20 8.78
CA VAL A 93 4.83 -0.25 9.91
C VAL A 93 3.51 0.45 9.56
N MET A 94 3.57 1.60 8.88
CA MET A 94 2.37 2.28 8.40
C MET A 94 1.56 1.42 7.43
N GLY A 95 2.22 0.73 6.50
CA GLY A 95 1.56 -0.22 5.61
C GLY A 95 0.86 -1.33 6.40
N ALA A 96 1.54 -1.93 7.36
CA ALA A 96 0.97 -2.97 8.23
C ALA A 96 -0.26 -2.49 9.02
N VAL A 97 -0.20 -1.27 9.59
CA VAL A 97 -1.31 -0.66 10.33
C VAL A 97 -2.50 -0.38 9.41
N GLU A 98 -2.26 0.20 8.23
CA GLU A 98 -3.33 0.49 7.28
C GLU A 98 -3.95 -0.80 6.73
N GLY A 99 -3.15 -1.84 6.48
CA GLY A 99 -3.63 -3.16 6.09
C GLY A 99 -4.57 -3.77 7.11
N ASN A 100 -4.24 -3.68 8.41
CA ASN A 100 -5.13 -4.14 9.47
C ASN A 100 -6.47 -3.40 9.46
N LYS A 101 -6.43 -2.07 9.29
CA LYS A 101 -7.62 -1.23 9.26
C LYS A 101 -8.51 -1.56 8.05
N LEU A 102 -7.91 -1.66 6.86
CA LEU A 102 -8.62 -2.03 5.63
C LEU A 102 -9.27 -3.41 5.76
N PHE A 103 -8.57 -4.38 6.37
CA PHE A 103 -9.10 -5.72 6.60
C PHE A 103 -10.37 -5.69 7.46
N HIS A 104 -10.34 -4.99 8.59
CA HIS A 104 -11.52 -4.91 9.47
C HIS A 104 -12.67 -4.13 8.82
N GLN A 105 -12.36 -3.09 8.05
CA GLN A 105 -13.38 -2.34 7.31
C GLN A 105 -14.07 -3.19 6.25
N HIS A 106 -13.31 -4.01 5.53
CA HIS A 106 -13.82 -4.78 4.39
C HIS A 106 -14.44 -6.13 4.80
N TYR A 107 -13.86 -6.81 5.81
CA TYR A 107 -14.24 -8.17 6.17
C TYR A 107 -15.01 -8.31 7.48
N SER A 108 -15.26 -7.23 8.25
CA SER A 108 -15.85 -7.30 9.61
C SER A 108 -16.97 -8.33 9.80
N ASN A 109 -17.95 -8.38 8.89
CA ASN A 109 -19.09 -9.30 8.99
C ASN A 109 -18.76 -10.76 8.68
N PHE A 110 -17.59 -11.04 8.11
CA PHE A 110 -17.16 -12.34 7.62
C PHE A 110 -16.00 -12.93 8.44
N ILE A 111 -15.36 -12.16 9.32
CA ILE A 111 -14.17 -12.61 10.08
C ILE A 111 -14.44 -13.86 10.90
N GLU A 112 -15.49 -13.85 11.74
CA GLU A 112 -15.81 -14.99 12.61
C GLU A 112 -16.38 -16.17 11.82
N GLY A 113 -17.23 -15.90 10.83
CA GLY A 113 -17.91 -16.96 10.05
C GLY A 113 -16.97 -17.73 9.11
N TYR A 114 -15.88 -17.11 8.68
CA TYR A 114 -14.93 -17.69 7.72
C TYR A 114 -13.50 -17.82 8.27
N GLU A 115 -13.31 -17.60 9.57
CA GLU A 115 -12.01 -17.67 10.26
C GLU A 115 -10.91 -16.89 9.54
N LEU A 116 -11.24 -15.67 9.08
CA LEU A 116 -10.33 -14.86 8.28
C LEU A 116 -9.17 -14.35 9.13
N ASN A 117 -7.95 -14.39 8.58
CA ASN A 117 -6.76 -14.01 9.32
C ASN A 117 -6.31 -12.58 9.00
N TYR A 118 -6.52 -11.66 9.95
CA TYR A 118 -6.09 -10.26 9.79
C TYR A 118 -4.57 -10.11 9.63
N LEU A 119 -3.76 -11.06 10.16
CA LEU A 119 -2.31 -11.02 10.00
C LEU A 119 -1.90 -11.12 8.53
N THR A 120 -2.71 -11.76 7.69
CA THR A 120 -2.48 -11.80 6.25
C THR A 120 -2.43 -10.39 5.67
N ALA A 121 -3.38 -9.52 6.02
CA ALA A 121 -3.39 -8.13 5.58
C ALA A 121 -2.23 -7.32 6.18
N VAL A 122 -1.93 -7.51 7.46
CA VAL A 122 -0.79 -6.86 8.13
C VAL A 122 0.53 -7.17 7.40
N ILE A 123 0.76 -8.45 7.08
CA ILE A 123 1.98 -8.90 6.41
C ILE A 123 2.02 -8.39 4.96
N VAL A 124 0.93 -8.56 4.20
CA VAL A 124 0.86 -8.15 2.79
C VAL A 124 1.09 -6.64 2.65
N PHE A 125 0.36 -5.81 3.39
CA PHE A 125 0.53 -4.36 3.29
C PHE A 125 1.84 -3.87 3.94
N GLY A 126 2.36 -4.57 4.96
CA GLY A 126 3.71 -4.33 5.46
C GLY A 126 4.78 -4.54 4.38
N MET A 127 4.67 -5.64 3.62
CA MET A 127 5.56 -5.89 2.46
C MET A 127 5.39 -4.84 1.37
N CYS A 128 4.16 -4.37 1.08
CA CYS A 128 3.93 -3.26 0.16
C CYS A 128 4.64 -1.98 0.63
N GLY A 129 4.56 -1.64 1.92
CA GLY A 129 5.28 -0.49 2.49
C GLY A 129 6.80 -0.62 2.39
N LEU A 130 7.34 -1.82 2.65
CA LEU A 130 8.76 -2.12 2.46
C LEU A 130 9.17 -1.94 1.00
N ALA A 131 8.44 -2.57 0.07
CA ALA A 131 8.69 -2.48 -1.35
C ALA A 131 8.67 -1.03 -1.85
N TYR A 132 7.68 -0.24 -1.41
CA TYR A 132 7.60 1.19 -1.72
C TYR A 132 8.88 1.93 -1.31
N SER A 133 9.34 1.77 -0.06
CA SER A 133 10.53 2.49 0.44
C SER A 133 11.81 2.09 -0.30
N LEU A 134 11.94 0.81 -0.66
CA LEU A 134 13.07 0.30 -1.44
C LEU A 134 13.06 0.85 -2.87
N ILE A 135 11.90 0.85 -3.54
CA ILE A 135 11.75 1.42 -4.88
C ILE A 135 12.11 2.91 -4.87
N ASP A 136 11.63 3.67 -3.88
CA ASP A 136 12.00 5.07 -3.72
C ASP A 136 13.52 5.24 -3.57
N GLY A 137 14.15 4.42 -2.74
CA GLY A 137 15.60 4.46 -2.54
C GLY A 137 16.40 4.16 -3.81
N VAL A 138 15.98 3.17 -4.60
CA VAL A 138 16.63 2.81 -5.87
C VAL A 138 16.44 3.90 -6.92
N LEU A 139 15.22 4.43 -7.06
CA LEU A 139 14.93 5.49 -8.01
C LEU A 139 15.62 6.80 -7.63
N ALA A 140 15.69 7.12 -6.34
CA ALA A 140 16.41 8.28 -5.84
C ALA A 140 17.93 8.19 -6.08
N LYS A 141 18.53 6.99 -6.01
CA LYS A 141 19.95 6.79 -6.36
C LYS A 141 20.22 6.91 -7.86
N LYS A 142 19.32 6.39 -8.70
CA LYS A 142 19.43 6.49 -10.18
C LYS A 142 19.23 7.92 -10.67
N ALA A 143 18.34 8.67 -10.03
CA ALA A 143 18.20 10.10 -10.22
C ALA A 143 19.27 10.84 -9.40
N ALA A 144 20.52 10.81 -9.83
CA ALA A 144 21.68 11.46 -9.18
C ALA A 144 21.61 13.00 -9.15
N TRP A 145 20.49 13.58 -8.70
CA TRP A 145 20.21 15.01 -8.61
C TRP A 145 19.35 15.28 -7.38
N VAL A 146 20.02 15.49 -6.23
CA VAL A 146 19.93 16.63 -5.29
C VAL A 146 20.98 16.35 -4.19
N MET A 147 22.25 16.22 -4.58
CA MET A 147 23.40 16.35 -3.67
C MET A 147 24.32 17.50 -4.12
N LEU A 148 23.72 18.50 -4.77
CA LEU A 148 24.23 19.86 -4.93
C LEU A 148 23.10 20.81 -4.53
#